data_AF-A0A059G856-F1
#
_entry.id   AF-A0A059G856-F1
#
_cell.length_a   1.000
_cell.length_b   1.000
_cell.length_c   1.000
_cell.angle_alpha   90.00
_cell.angle_beta   90.00
_cell.angle_gamma   90.00
#
_symmetry.space_group_name_H-M   'P 1'
#
loop_
_entity.id
_entity.type
_entity.pdbx_description
1 polymer ?
#
loop_
_entity_poly.entity_id
_entity_poly.type
_entity_poly.pdbx_seq_one_letter_code
_entity_poly.pdbx_strand_id
1 'polypeptide(L)'
;MTNSSAFVTHGIAHAQRALANLAAMTNAHLHPTTLKRTLAQRARAELVRLEIIIRRLLVLMALGLVLPPVPVRASSGHHSDTERVETKASTGLTGLAPRVLGPDMDRDGLATAARSCGPVQAAPILARLAALQELLAAPEAHARRLARTLERQRKAGEAAPMALPMTRTHRLPPELGAIATALPELLRDAFKSWETSG
;
A
#
# COMPACT_ATOMS: atom_id res chain seq x y z
N MET A 1 -15.42 -5.63 20.96
CA MET A 1 -14.59 -5.43 19.75
C MET A 1 -13.26 -4.73 20.07
N THR A 2 -12.61 -5.03 21.20
CA THR A 2 -11.36 -4.37 21.67
C THR A 2 -10.07 -5.00 21.14
N ASN A 3 -10.15 -6.18 20.49
CA ASN A 3 -8.96 -6.91 20.03
C ASN A 3 -8.36 -6.38 18.72
N SER A 4 -9.14 -5.64 17.92
CA SER A 4 -8.69 -5.18 16.59
C SER A 4 -7.63 -4.06 16.67
N SER A 5 -7.78 -3.12 17.61
CA SER A 5 -6.79 -2.05 17.81
C SER A 5 -5.45 -2.59 18.31
N ALA A 6 -5.48 -3.51 19.28
CA ALA A 6 -4.27 -4.16 19.78
C ALA A 6 -3.57 -4.97 18.68
N PHE A 7 -4.33 -5.71 17.86
CA PHE A 7 -3.81 -6.44 16.71
C PHE A 7 -3.13 -5.51 15.70
N VAL A 8 -3.76 -4.38 15.36
CA VAL A 8 -3.20 -3.40 14.41
C VAL A 8 -1.92 -2.78 14.97
N THR A 9 -1.90 -2.38 16.24
CA THR A 9 -0.70 -1.81 16.88
C THR A 9 0.46 -2.81 16.88
N HIS A 10 0.19 -4.08 17.23
CA HIS A 10 1.20 -5.13 17.14
C HIS A 10 1.67 -5.33 15.69
N GLY A 11 0.75 -5.38 14.74
CA GLY A 11 1.05 -5.51 13.31
C GLY A 11 1.97 -4.41 12.78
N ILE A 12 1.71 -3.16 13.17
CA ILE A 12 2.55 -2.01 12.81
C ILE A 12 3.95 -2.14 13.42
N ALA A 13 4.06 -2.50 14.71
CA ALA A 13 5.35 -2.71 15.35
C ALA A 13 6.18 -3.81 14.67
N HIS A 14 5.55 -4.93 14.28
CA HIS A 14 6.23 -5.99 13.52
C HIS A 14 6.62 -5.55 12.11
N ALA A 15 5.79 -4.75 11.42
CA ALA A 15 6.13 -4.18 10.12
C ALA A 15 7.31 -3.20 10.20
N GLN A 16 7.37 -2.34 11.22
CA GLN A 16 8.49 -1.44 11.47
C GLN A 16 9.81 -2.22 11.71
N ARG A 17 9.78 -3.28 12.53
CA ARG A 17 10.96 -4.15 12.72
C ARG A 17 11.40 -4.82 11.42
N ALA A 18 10.45 -5.29 10.61
CA ALA A 18 10.77 -5.90 9.31
C ALA A 18 11.39 -4.88 8.32
N LEU A 19 10.91 -3.63 8.30
CA LEU A 19 11.54 -2.56 7.52
C LEU A 19 12.94 -2.22 8.03
N ALA A 20 13.17 -2.20 9.34
CA ALA A 20 14.50 -1.99 9.92
C ALA A 20 15.48 -3.10 9.53
N ASN A 21 15.04 -4.36 9.58
CA ASN A 21 15.83 -5.50 9.11
C ASN A 21 16.17 -5.40 7.62
N LEU A 22 15.20 -4.95 6.81
CA LEU A 22 15.44 -4.73 5.39
C LEU A 22 16.44 -3.60 5.13
N ALA A 23 16.34 -2.49 5.88
CA ALA A 23 17.27 -1.37 5.81
C ALA A 23 18.70 -1.79 6.18
N ALA A 24 18.85 -2.63 7.20
CA ALA A 24 20.13 -3.24 7.56
C ALA A 24 20.65 -4.15 6.44
N MET A 25 19.81 -5.03 5.88
CA MET A 25 20.17 -5.93 4.78
C MET A 25 20.65 -5.19 3.53
N THR A 26 20.06 -4.02 3.23
CA THR A 26 20.48 -3.20 2.08
C THR A 26 21.57 -2.18 2.41
N ASN A 27 22.12 -2.18 3.63
CA ASN A 27 23.05 -1.16 4.11
C ASN A 27 22.55 0.27 3.85
N ALA A 28 21.26 0.53 4.08
CA ALA A 28 20.63 1.81 3.73
C ALA A 28 21.33 3.01 4.40
N HIS A 29 21.88 2.82 5.60
CA HIS A 29 22.64 3.83 6.34
C HIS A 29 23.93 4.31 5.64
N LEU A 30 24.48 3.51 4.72
CA LEU A 30 25.66 3.89 3.91
C LEU A 30 25.28 4.58 2.60
N HIS A 31 23.99 4.80 2.33
CA HIS A 31 23.48 5.37 1.09
C HIS A 31 24.13 4.76 -0.17
N PRO A 32 24.07 3.41 -0.35
CA PRO A 32 24.70 2.77 -1.50
C PRO A 32 24.09 3.29 -2.79
N THR A 33 24.93 3.53 -3.80
CA THR A 33 24.47 3.90 -5.15
C THR A 33 23.93 2.68 -5.91
N THR A 34 24.56 1.52 -5.72
CA THR A 34 24.20 0.27 -6.38
C THR A 34 24.12 -0.91 -5.41
N LEU A 35 23.30 -1.90 -5.76
CA LEU A 35 23.13 -3.16 -5.04
C LEU A 35 23.36 -4.35 -5.96
N LYS A 36 23.81 -5.48 -5.39
CA LYS A 36 23.84 -6.76 -6.10
C LYS A 36 22.43 -7.14 -6.55
N ARG A 37 22.29 -7.67 -7.78
CA ARG A 37 20.98 -7.97 -8.39
C ARG A 37 20.10 -8.88 -7.53
N THR A 38 20.68 -9.94 -6.98
CA THR A 38 19.96 -10.91 -6.12
C THR A 38 19.42 -10.25 -4.86
N LEU A 39 20.23 -9.38 -4.24
CA LEU A 39 19.83 -8.57 -3.09
C LEU A 39 18.73 -7.58 -3.47
N ALA A 40 18.88 -6.86 -4.57
CA ALA A 40 17.87 -5.91 -5.06
C ALA A 40 16.53 -6.60 -5.36
N GLN A 41 16.56 -7.79 -5.97
CA GLN A 41 15.35 -8.58 -6.24
C GLN A 41 14.69 -9.05 -4.95
N ARG A 42 15.47 -9.53 -3.97
CA ARG A 42 14.97 -9.92 -2.65
C ARG A 42 14.35 -8.72 -1.93
N ALA A 43 15.05 -7.58 -1.90
CA ALA A 43 14.58 -6.36 -1.26
C ALA A 43 13.27 -5.86 -1.88
N ARG A 44 13.16 -5.83 -3.21
CA ARG A 44 11.92 -5.47 -3.91
C ARG A 44 10.77 -6.40 -3.54
N ALA A 45 11.02 -7.71 -3.52
CA ALA A 45 9.99 -8.70 -3.18
C ALA A 45 9.51 -8.53 -1.73
N GLU A 46 10.41 -8.31 -0.78
CA GLU A 46 10.05 -8.01 0.62
C GLU A 46 9.27 -6.70 0.73
N LEU A 47 9.72 -5.61 0.07
CA LEU A 47 8.99 -4.33 0.09
C LEU A 47 7.57 -4.45 -0.44
N VAL A 48 7.34 -5.21 -1.51
CA VAL A 48 5.98 -5.45 -2.03
C VAL A 48 5.11 -6.15 -1.00
N ARG A 49 5.64 -7.17 -0.31
CA ARG A 49 4.88 -7.86 0.75
C ARG A 49 4.58 -6.94 1.93
N LEU A 50 5.58 -6.19 2.38
CA LEU A 50 5.43 -5.25 3.49
C LEU A 50 4.44 -4.14 3.14
N GLU A 51 4.46 -3.60 1.92
CA GLU A 51 3.48 -2.59 1.50
C GLU A 51 2.04 -3.13 1.56
N ILE A 52 1.82 -4.36 1.10
CA ILE A 52 0.48 -4.98 1.16
C ILE A 52 0.02 -5.11 2.61
N ILE A 53 0.89 -5.59 3.51
CA ILE A 53 0.57 -5.76 4.93
C ILE A 53 0.29 -4.41 5.59
N ILE A 54 1.16 -3.42 5.40
CA ILE A 54 1.03 -2.07 5.96
C ILE A 54 -0.28 -1.42 5.48
N ARG A 55 -0.56 -1.48 4.17
CA ARG A 55 -1.79 -0.91 3.61
C ARG A 55 -3.02 -1.54 4.24
N ARG A 56 -3.05 -2.86 4.41
CA ARG A 56 -4.16 -3.59 5.04
C ARG A 56 -4.35 -3.24 6.51
N LEU A 57 -3.25 -3.11 7.26
CA LEU A 57 -3.27 -2.66 8.65
C LEU A 57 -3.84 -1.23 8.75
N LEU A 58 -3.42 -0.32 7.87
CA LEU A 58 -3.93 1.05 7.84
C LEU A 58 -5.41 1.12 7.45
N VAL A 59 -5.88 0.24 6.56
CA VAL A 59 -7.32 0.13 6.23
C VAL A 59 -8.11 -0.38 7.43
N LEU A 60 -7.65 -1.43 8.13
CA LEU A 60 -8.30 -1.89 9.36
C LEU A 60 -8.36 -0.79 10.43
N MET A 61 -7.26 -0.05 10.60
CA MET A 61 -7.24 1.11 11.49
C MET A 61 -8.28 2.14 11.07
N ALA A 62 -8.33 2.48 9.77
CA ALA A 62 -9.24 3.47 9.22
C ALA A 62 -10.71 3.10 9.43
N LEU A 63 -11.08 1.83 9.23
CA LEU A 63 -12.44 1.33 9.44
C LEU A 63 -12.87 1.35 10.91
N GLY A 64 -11.91 1.33 11.85
CA GLY A 64 -12.18 1.46 13.28
C GLY A 64 -12.30 2.91 13.77
N LEU A 65 -12.05 3.92 12.92
CA LEU A 65 -12.13 5.33 13.32
C LEU A 65 -13.55 5.87 13.13
N VAL A 66 -14.04 6.60 14.14
CA VAL A 66 -15.23 7.45 14.02
C VAL A 66 -14.75 8.85 13.65
N LEU A 67 -15.06 9.30 12.43
CA LEU A 67 -14.63 10.61 11.96
C LEU A 67 -15.73 11.66 12.20
N PRO A 68 -15.37 12.86 12.68
CA PRO A 68 -16.31 13.97 12.71
C PRO A 68 -16.66 14.40 11.27
N PRO A 69 -17.90 14.87 11.03
CA PRO A 69 -18.30 15.35 9.72
C PRO A 69 -17.38 16.49 9.28
N VAL A 70 -16.89 16.42 8.03
CA VAL A 70 -16.08 17.49 7.46
C VAL A 70 -17.01 18.66 7.16
N PRO A 71 -16.79 19.85 7.76
CA PRO A 71 -17.58 21.02 7.41
C PRO A 71 -17.34 21.35 5.93
N VAL A 72 -18.43 21.44 5.16
CA VAL A 72 -18.36 21.89 3.77
C VAL A 72 -17.90 23.34 3.83
N ARG A 73 -16.65 23.60 3.43
CA ARG A 73 -16.20 24.97 3.22
C ARG A 73 -17.07 25.55 2.10
N ALA A 74 -17.87 26.57 2.42
CA ALA A 74 -18.60 27.33 1.42
C ALA A 74 -17.61 27.72 0.33
N SER A 75 -17.83 27.22 -0.88
CA SER A 75 -17.02 27.59 -2.04
C SER A 75 -17.08 29.11 -2.15
N SER A 76 -15.96 29.81 -1.96
CA SER A 76 -15.89 31.20 -2.38
C SER A 76 -16.09 31.19 -3.90
N GLY A 77 -17.19 31.81 -4.36
CA GLY A 77 -17.57 31.81 -5.77
C GLY A 77 -16.40 32.22 -6.66
N HIS A 78 -15.86 31.26 -7.40
CA HIS A 78 -14.98 31.56 -8.51
C HIS A 78 -15.88 31.62 -9.74
N HIS A 79 -16.03 32.82 -10.29
CA HIS A 79 -16.74 33.04 -11.54
C HIS A 79 -16.11 32.18 -12.64
N SER A 80 -16.95 31.39 -13.30
CA SER A 80 -16.61 30.68 -14.52
C SER A 80 -16.55 31.68 -15.66
N ASP A 81 -15.36 32.20 -15.95
CA ASP A 81 -15.07 32.71 -17.28
C ASP A 81 -13.59 32.49 -17.59
N THR A 82 -13.32 31.45 -18.35
CA THR A 82 -12.24 31.36 -19.35
C THR A 82 -12.20 29.96 -19.93
N GLU A 83 -12.47 29.94 -21.23
CA GLU A 83 -11.99 29.03 -22.27
C GLU A 83 -11.35 27.71 -21.82
N ARG A 84 -12.07 26.64 -22.17
CA ARG A 84 -11.69 25.24 -22.02
C ARG A 84 -10.43 24.93 -22.82
N VAL A 85 -9.26 25.12 -22.21
CA VAL A 85 -8.04 24.45 -22.64
C VAL A 85 -7.99 23.08 -21.96
N GLU A 86 -8.27 22.02 -22.73
CA GLU A 86 -8.01 20.63 -22.32
C GLU A 86 -6.51 20.42 -22.13
N THR A 87 -6.01 20.81 -20.96
CA THR A 87 -4.75 20.29 -20.47
C THR A 87 -5.01 18.85 -20.03
N LYS A 88 -4.27 17.91 -20.62
CA LYS A 88 -4.17 16.51 -20.18
C LYS A 88 -3.61 16.47 -18.75
N ALA A 89 -4.41 16.85 -17.77
CA ALA A 89 -4.16 16.59 -16.38
C ALA A 89 -4.27 15.07 -16.22
N SER A 90 -3.11 14.43 -16.21
CA SER A 90 -2.97 13.01 -15.94
C SER A 90 -3.79 12.69 -14.69
N THR A 91 -4.87 11.94 -14.90
CA THR A 91 -5.66 11.29 -13.88
C THR A 91 -4.68 10.48 -13.04
N GLY A 92 -4.24 11.06 -11.92
CA GLY A 92 -3.44 10.38 -10.93
C GLY A 92 -4.34 9.36 -10.27
N LEU A 93 -4.52 8.22 -10.94
CA LEU A 93 -5.25 7.06 -10.47
C LEU A 93 -4.89 6.79 -9.01
N THR A 94 -5.86 6.98 -8.12
CA THR A 94 -5.94 6.25 -6.87
C THR A 94 -5.94 4.75 -7.22
N GLY A 95 -4.75 4.14 -7.19
CA GLY A 95 -4.48 2.78 -7.64
C GLY A 95 -5.13 1.72 -6.76
N LEU A 96 -6.45 1.58 -6.86
CA LEU A 96 -7.25 0.45 -6.38
C LEU A 96 -8.01 -0.24 -7.53
N ALA A 97 -7.84 0.19 -8.78
CA ALA A 97 -8.31 -0.56 -9.94
C ALA A 97 -7.40 -1.77 -10.21
N PRO A 98 -7.95 -2.98 -10.46
CA PRO A 98 -7.15 -4.11 -10.88
C PRO A 98 -6.48 -3.76 -12.20
N ARG A 99 -5.15 -3.75 -12.24
CA ARG A 99 -4.43 -3.78 -13.51
C ARG A 99 -4.75 -5.12 -14.15
N VAL A 100 -5.59 -5.11 -15.18
CA VAL A 100 -5.71 -6.21 -16.13
C VAL A 100 -4.33 -6.35 -16.78
N LEU A 101 -3.50 -7.22 -16.22
CA LEU A 101 -2.30 -7.69 -16.87
C LEU A 101 -2.78 -8.68 -17.92
N GLY A 102 -3.08 -8.17 -19.12
CA GLY A 102 -3.30 -9.05 -20.27
C GLY A 102 -2.06 -9.93 -20.48
N PRO A 103 -2.21 -11.20 -20.90
CA PRO A 103 -1.08 -12.01 -21.30
C PRO A 103 -0.50 -11.39 -22.58
N ASP A 104 0.62 -10.69 -22.43
CA ASP A 104 1.42 -10.22 -23.56
C ASP A 104 2.04 -11.47 -24.22
N MET A 105 1.32 -12.02 -25.19
CA MET A 105 1.77 -13.12 -26.04
C MET A 105 2.56 -12.55 -27.21
N ASP A 106 3.61 -11.77 -26.95
CA ASP A 106 4.68 -11.56 -27.91
C ASP A 106 5.73 -12.66 -27.73
N ARG A 107 5.45 -13.76 -28.42
CA ARG A 107 6.37 -14.85 -28.66
C ARG A 107 7.33 -14.40 -29.77
N ASP A 108 8.42 -13.78 -29.38
CA ASP A 108 9.63 -13.79 -30.21
C ASP A 108 10.88 -13.91 -29.36
N GLY A 109 11.68 -14.93 -29.69
CA GLY A 109 13.00 -15.15 -29.11
C GLY A 109 13.00 -16.10 -27.92
N LEU A 110 13.11 -17.40 -28.23
CA LEU A 110 13.75 -18.40 -27.37
C LEU A 110 15.26 -18.11 -27.22
N ALA A 111 15.62 -16.85 -26.97
CA ALA A 111 16.96 -16.47 -26.58
C ALA A 111 16.99 -16.58 -25.07
N THR A 112 17.82 -17.48 -24.57
CA THR A 112 18.37 -17.45 -23.23
C THR A 112 18.95 -16.05 -23.04
N ALA A 113 18.11 -15.08 -22.63
CA ALA A 113 18.55 -13.71 -22.43
C ALA A 113 19.62 -13.84 -21.36
N ALA A 114 20.88 -13.67 -21.76
CA ALA A 114 22.00 -13.49 -20.87
C ALA A 114 21.66 -12.21 -20.10
N ARG A 115 20.90 -12.39 -19.01
CA ARG A 115 20.34 -11.30 -18.22
C ARG A 115 21.52 -10.47 -17.77
N SER A 116 21.57 -9.22 -18.21
CA SER A 116 22.60 -8.26 -17.85
C SER A 116 22.95 -8.42 -16.36
N CYS A 117 24.16 -8.94 -16.13
CA CYS A 117 24.66 -9.26 -14.80
C CYS A 117 25.35 -8.00 -14.28
N GLY A 118 24.55 -7.00 -13.94
CA GLY A 118 25.03 -5.68 -13.54
C GLY A 118 24.57 -5.26 -12.15
N PRO A 119 25.30 -4.35 -11.49
CA PRO A 119 24.82 -3.64 -10.31
C PRO A 119 23.48 -2.95 -10.61
N VAL A 120 22.52 -3.07 -9.68
CA VAL A 120 21.18 -2.46 -9.80
C VAL A 120 21.17 -1.15 -9.02
N GLN A 121 20.57 -0.11 -9.60
CA GLN A 121 20.39 1.18 -8.92
C GLN A 121 19.62 1.00 -7.61
N ALA A 122 20.23 1.45 -6.51
CA ALA A 122 19.69 1.30 -5.16
C ALA A 122 18.63 2.37 -4.83
N ALA A 123 18.77 3.57 -5.41
CA ALA A 123 17.93 4.73 -5.17
C ALA A 123 16.41 4.44 -5.10
N PRO A 124 15.78 3.74 -6.06
CA PRO A 124 14.33 3.47 -5.98
C PRO A 124 13.93 2.55 -4.83
N ILE A 125 14.82 1.63 -4.42
CA ILE A 125 14.56 0.73 -3.30
C ILE A 125 14.66 1.50 -1.98
N LEU A 126 15.69 2.33 -1.84
CA LEU A 126 15.90 3.16 -0.65
C LEU A 126 14.80 4.21 -0.49
N ALA A 127 14.40 4.87 -1.58
CA ALA A 127 13.30 5.85 -1.56
C ALA A 127 11.97 5.21 -1.11
N ARG A 128 11.64 4.03 -1.62
CA ARG A 128 10.43 3.30 -1.21
C ARG A 128 10.50 2.84 0.24
N LEU A 129 11.67 2.40 0.70
CA LEU A 129 11.90 2.03 2.09
C LEU A 129 11.70 3.23 3.03
N ALA A 130 12.31 4.39 2.71
CA ALA A 130 12.15 5.63 3.47
C ALA A 130 10.68 6.08 3.51
N ALA A 131 9.99 6.06 2.37
CA ALA A 131 8.57 6.41 2.30
C ALA A 131 7.69 5.52 3.18
N LEU A 132 7.97 4.21 3.27
CA LEU A 132 7.25 3.31 4.17
C LEU A 132 7.59 3.57 5.64
N GLN A 133 8.82 3.96 5.96
CA GLN A 133 9.21 4.34 7.33
C GLN A 133 8.51 5.64 7.75
N GLU A 134 8.49 6.67 6.89
CA GLU A 134 7.77 7.92 7.12
C GLU A 134 6.26 7.69 7.28
N LEU A 135 5.68 6.84 6.43
CA LEU A 135 4.28 6.42 6.53
C LEU A 135 3.95 5.84 7.91
N LEU A 136 4.82 4.96 8.42
CA LEU A 136 4.66 4.30 9.71
C LEU A 136 5.11 5.15 10.91
N ALA A 137 5.73 6.31 10.70
CA ALA A 137 6.03 7.26 11.78
C ALA A 137 4.76 7.94 12.31
N ALA A 138 3.76 8.15 11.44
CA ALA A 138 2.46 8.71 11.79
C ALA A 138 1.30 7.91 11.15
N PRO A 139 1.05 6.67 11.62
CA PRO A 139 0.08 5.77 10.99
C PRO A 139 -1.36 6.27 11.16
N GLU A 140 -1.69 6.88 12.30
CA GLU A 140 -3.04 7.41 12.55
C GLU A 140 -3.44 8.53 11.59
N ALA A 141 -2.51 9.44 11.29
CA ALA A 141 -2.77 10.53 10.35
C ALA A 141 -3.12 9.99 8.96
N HIS A 142 -2.45 8.92 8.53
CA HIS A 142 -2.74 8.22 7.29
C HIS A 142 -4.06 7.46 7.35
N ALA A 143 -4.33 6.76 8.45
CA ALA A 143 -5.61 6.06 8.66
C ALA A 143 -6.80 7.04 8.62
N ARG A 144 -6.69 8.23 9.23
CA ARG A 144 -7.73 9.28 9.14
C ARG A 144 -7.96 9.74 7.71
N ARG A 145 -6.89 9.92 6.90
CA ARG A 145 -7.03 10.26 5.48
C ARG A 145 -7.73 9.14 4.72
N LEU A 146 -7.33 7.90 4.93
CA LEU A 146 -7.93 6.72 4.30
C LEU A 146 -9.40 6.56 4.68
N ALA A 147 -9.76 6.76 5.95
CA ALA A 147 -11.14 6.66 6.40
C ALA A 147 -12.05 7.64 5.64
N ARG A 148 -11.61 8.89 5.44
CA ARG A 148 -12.36 9.87 4.63
C ARG A 148 -12.49 9.44 3.18
N THR A 149 -11.44 8.89 2.60
CA THR A 149 -11.49 8.38 1.21
C THR A 149 -12.49 7.23 1.11
N LEU A 150 -12.45 6.27 2.03
CA LEU A 150 -13.40 5.16 2.08
C LEU A 150 -14.84 5.63 2.27
N GLU A 151 -15.09 6.62 3.15
CA GLU A 151 -16.43 7.22 3.29
C GLU A 151 -16.94 7.85 2.00
N ARG A 152 -16.08 8.54 1.24
CA ARG A 152 -16.45 9.12 -0.06
C ARG A 152 -16.78 8.04 -1.07
N GLN A 153 -15.99 6.99 -1.15
CA GLN A 153 -16.23 5.85 -2.05
C GLN A 153 -17.54 5.16 -1.72
N ARG A 154 -17.81 4.93 -0.42
CA ARG A 154 -19.09 4.37 0.04
C ARG A 154 -20.28 5.24 -0.37
N LYS A 155 -20.18 6.55 -0.18
CA LYS A 155 -21.23 7.51 -0.58
C LYS A 155 -21.44 7.59 -2.09
N ALA A 156 -20.39 7.35 -2.87
CA ALA A 156 -20.47 7.27 -4.33
C ALA A 156 -21.05 5.93 -4.83
N GLY A 157 -21.35 4.98 -3.95
CA GLY A 157 -21.83 3.64 -4.31
C GLY A 157 -20.74 2.74 -4.88
N GLU A 158 -19.46 3.04 -4.64
CA GLU A 158 -18.36 2.18 -5.07
C GLU A 158 -18.35 0.86 -4.27
N ALA A 159 -17.90 -0.21 -4.94
CA ALA A 159 -17.74 -1.52 -4.31
C ALA A 159 -16.68 -1.50 -3.19
N ALA A 160 -16.88 -2.32 -2.16
CA ALA A 160 -15.92 -2.44 -1.06
C ALA A 160 -14.55 -2.94 -1.57
N PRO A 161 -13.43 -2.39 -1.05
CA PRO A 161 -12.11 -2.91 -1.35
C PRO A 161 -11.94 -4.37 -0.91
N MET A 162 -11.57 -5.25 -1.83
CA MET A 162 -11.35 -6.67 -1.53
C MET A 162 -9.88 -6.97 -1.21
N ALA A 163 -9.64 -7.65 -0.08
CA ALA A 163 -8.32 -8.10 0.33
C ALA A 163 -8.09 -9.59 0.02
N LEU A 164 -7.38 -9.88 -1.07
CA LEU A 164 -7.05 -11.27 -1.45
C LEU A 164 -6.07 -11.93 -0.46
N PRO A 165 -6.13 -13.26 -0.27
CA PRO A 165 -5.10 -13.98 0.50
C PRO A 165 -3.69 -13.70 -0.04
N MET A 166 -2.73 -13.51 0.87
CA MET A 166 -1.33 -13.31 0.48
C MET A 166 -0.66 -14.66 0.21
N THR A 167 0.14 -14.74 -0.85
CA THR A 167 0.96 -15.92 -1.13
C THR A 167 2.31 -15.84 -0.39
N ARG A 168 2.91 -17.00 -0.11
CA ARG A 168 4.26 -17.12 0.48
C ARG A 168 4.42 -16.45 1.85
N THR A 169 3.38 -16.46 2.68
CA THR A 169 3.42 -15.95 4.07
C THR A 169 4.44 -16.69 4.93
N HIS A 170 4.73 -17.97 4.65
CA HIS A 170 5.78 -18.77 5.28
C HIS A 170 7.21 -18.19 5.14
N ARG A 171 7.43 -17.23 4.22
CA ARG A 171 8.74 -16.57 4.04
C ARG A 171 8.91 -15.31 4.89
N LEU A 172 7.84 -14.85 5.53
CA LEU A 172 7.87 -13.72 6.44
C LEU A 172 8.36 -14.19 7.82
N PRO A 173 8.84 -13.26 8.67
CA PRO A 173 8.99 -13.55 10.10
C PRO A 173 7.68 -14.12 10.67
N PRO A 174 7.74 -15.12 11.58
CA PRO A 174 6.57 -15.91 11.97
C PRO A 174 5.39 -15.05 12.45
N GLU A 175 5.67 -14.08 13.32
CA GLU A 175 4.66 -13.13 13.83
C GLU A 175 4.01 -12.32 12.71
N LEU A 176 4.81 -11.81 11.79
CA LEU A 176 4.32 -11.03 10.65
C LEU A 176 3.57 -11.92 9.64
N GLY A 177 3.97 -13.19 9.52
CA GLY A 177 3.27 -14.21 8.75
C GLY A 177 1.88 -14.47 9.31
N ALA A 178 1.75 -14.66 10.62
CA ALA A 178 0.47 -14.85 11.30
C ALA A 178 -0.46 -13.64 11.14
N ILE A 179 0.07 -12.43 11.29
CA ILE A 179 -0.66 -11.19 11.01
C ILE A 179 -1.12 -11.17 9.54
N ALA A 180 -0.22 -11.45 8.59
CA ALA A 180 -0.52 -11.43 7.16
C ALA A 180 -1.61 -12.44 6.76
N THR A 181 -1.67 -13.59 7.41
CA THR A 181 -2.72 -14.60 7.18
C THR A 181 -4.07 -14.22 7.76
N ALA A 182 -4.11 -13.51 8.89
CA ALA A 182 -5.37 -13.09 9.53
C ALA A 182 -6.01 -11.85 8.84
N LEU A 183 -5.19 -10.97 8.26
CA LEU A 183 -5.64 -9.70 7.66
C LEU A 183 -6.80 -9.80 6.66
N PRO A 184 -6.82 -10.74 5.69
CA PRO A 184 -7.92 -10.85 4.72
C PRO A 184 -9.29 -11.09 5.38
N GLU A 185 -9.35 -11.96 6.38
CA GLU A 185 -10.59 -12.29 7.08
C GLU A 185 -11.07 -11.14 7.94
N LEU A 186 -10.17 -10.51 8.69
CA LEU A 186 -10.48 -9.32 9.49
C LEU A 186 -11.01 -8.17 8.63
N LEU A 187 -10.43 -7.97 7.44
CA LEU A 187 -10.91 -6.95 6.50
C LEU A 187 -12.27 -7.31 5.93
N ARG A 188 -12.50 -8.58 5.55
CA ARG A 188 -13.79 -9.05 5.09
C ARG A 188 -14.88 -8.80 6.13
N ASP A 189 -14.61 -9.11 7.39
CA ASP A 189 -15.54 -8.87 8.49
C ASP A 189 -15.79 -7.39 8.73
N ALA A 190 -14.74 -6.55 8.68
CA ALA A 190 -14.87 -5.11 8.82
C ALA A 190 -15.67 -4.47 7.67
N PHE A 191 -15.61 -5.03 6.47
CA PHE A 191 -16.38 -4.55 5.32
C PHE A 191 -17.82 -5.10 5.24
N LYS A 192 -18.26 -6.00 6.13
CA LYS A 192 -19.66 -6.47 6.15
C LYS A 192 -20.67 -5.33 6.27
N SER A 193 -20.35 -4.27 7.03
CA SER A 193 -21.20 -3.09 7.16
C SER A 193 -21.26 -2.20 5.91
N TRP A 194 -20.43 -2.47 4.90
CA TRP A 194 -20.44 -1.74 3.64
C TRP A 194 -21.68 -2.06 2.80
N GLU A 195 -22.13 -3.31 2.83
CA GLU A 195 -23.26 -3.82 2.03
C GLU A 195 -24.61 -3.45 2.64
N THR A 196 -24.68 -3.22 3.96
CA THR A 196 -25.94 -2.96 4.68
C THR A 196 -26.49 -1.53 4.52
N SER A 197 -25.87 -0.68 3.70
CA SER A 197 -26.30 0.72 3.52
C SER A 197 -26.51 1.12 2.07
N GLY A 198 -26.74 0.13 1.21
CA GLY A 198 -27.32 0.35 -0.13
C GLY A 198 -28.82 0.62 -0.04
#